data_AF-A0A7V5KX99-F1
#
_entry.id   AF-A0A7V5KX99-F1
#
_cell.length_a   1.000
_cell.length_b   1.000
_cell.length_c   1.000
_cell.angle_alpha   90.00
_cell.angle_beta   90.00
_cell.angle_gamma   90.00
#
_symmetry.space_group_name_H-M   'P 1'
#
loop_
_entity.id
_entity.type
_entity.pdbx_description
1 polymer ?
#
loop_
_entity_poly.entity_id
_entity_poly.type
_entity_poly.pdbx_seq_one_letter_code
_entity_poly.pdbx_strand_id
1 'polypeptide(L)'
;MTNLGAIAGNLLDKVGSFFSSIGELLQATHLPEQIKDVDFSALFTNPWFLVPFIGFIGYQIYKQAFRDLFVIALLMGVWYVSGTEYMQTLVVGDELQVNKVLPLLFGGAVVVGIIIYVYFGRSD
;
A
#
# COMPACT_ATOMS: atom_id res chain seq x y z
N MET A 1 7.96 40.20 5.40
CA MET A 1 8.79 38.98 5.51
C MET A 1 7.85 37.85 5.88
N THR A 2 7.56 36.96 4.93
CA THR A 2 6.72 35.78 5.15
C THR A 2 7.36 34.95 6.26
N ASN A 3 6.64 34.75 7.36
CA ASN A 3 7.15 34.08 8.55
C ASN A 3 7.28 32.57 8.25
N LEU A 4 8.41 32.18 7.66
CA LEU A 4 8.76 30.80 7.32
C LEU A 4 8.61 29.86 8.53
N GLY A 5 8.83 30.35 9.75
CA GLY A 5 8.62 29.58 10.98
C GLY A 5 7.14 29.27 11.26
N ALA A 6 6.24 30.22 10.99
CA ALA A 6 4.78 30.00 11.14
C ALA A 6 4.23 29.03 10.07
N ILE A 7 4.79 29.05 8.86
CA ILE A 7 4.43 28.13 7.78
C ILE A 7 4.92 26.71 8.12
N ALA A 8 6.17 26.58 8.60
CA ALA A 8 6.73 25.30 9.01
C ALA A 8 5.97 24.70 10.21
N GLY A 9 5.63 25.50 11.23
CA GLY A 9 4.84 25.06 12.37
C GLY A 9 3.46 24.53 11.96
N ASN A 10 2.71 25.29 11.17
CA ASN A 10 1.40 24.86 10.66
C ASN A 10 1.48 23.58 9.80
N LEU A 11 2.56 23.38 9.06
CA LEU A 11 2.78 22.17 8.26
C LEU A 11 3.05 20.96 9.16
N LEU A 12 3.90 21.10 10.17
CA LEU A 12 4.19 20.03 11.12
C LEU A 12 2.96 19.65 11.93
N ASP A 13 2.16 20.62 12.35
CA ASP A 13 0.91 20.37 13.09
C ASP A 13 -0.13 19.64 12.22
N LYS A 14 -0.25 20.04 10.94
CA LYS A 14 -1.11 19.32 9.98
C LYS A 14 -0.63 17.90 9.71
N VAL A 15 0.68 17.70 9.59
CA VAL A 15 1.27 16.37 9.40
C VAL A 15 1.03 15.51 10.64
N GLY A 16 1.25 16.04 11.84
CA GLY A 16 0.95 15.36 13.10
C GLY A 16 -0.52 14.97 13.24
N SER A 17 -1.43 15.90 12.94
CA SER A 17 -2.88 15.66 12.95
C SER A 17 -3.32 14.66 11.88
N PHE A 18 -2.67 14.65 10.71
CA PHE A 18 -2.94 13.65 9.69
C PHE A 18 -2.56 12.24 10.16
N PHE A 19 -1.38 12.08 10.76
CA PHE A 19 -0.94 10.79 11.31
C PHE A 19 -1.81 10.32 12.47
N SER A 20 -2.27 11.22 13.36
CA SER A 20 -3.19 10.85 14.43
C SER A 20 -4.54 10.37 13.87
N SER A 21 -5.05 11.06 12.85
CA SER A 21 -6.31 10.68 12.17
C SER A 21 -6.21 9.33 11.49
N ILE A 22 -5.05 9.00 10.89
CA ILE A 22 -4.79 7.68 10.31
C ILE A 22 -4.74 6.61 11.40
N GLY A 23 -4.08 6.89 12.53
CA GLY A 23 -4.06 5.98 13.69
C GLY A 23 -5.46 5.70 14.25
N GLU A 24 -6.26 6.75 14.44
CA GLU A 24 -7.66 6.65 14.88
C GLU A 24 -8.52 5.88 13.87
N LEU A 25 -8.32 6.10 12.57
CA LEU A 25 -9.03 5.36 11.52
C LEU A 25 -8.67 3.87 11.54
N LEU A 26 -7.39 3.53 11.71
CA LEU A 26 -6.92 2.14 11.78
C LEU A 26 -7.48 1.41 13.02
N GLN A 27 -7.57 2.11 14.16
CA GLN A 27 -8.19 1.57 15.37
C GLN A 27 -9.72 1.44 15.22
N ALA A 28 -10.40 2.46 14.69
CA ALA A 28 -11.87 2.45 14.55
C ALA A 28 -12.37 1.38 13.56
N THR A 29 -11.58 1.10 12.52
CA THR A 29 -11.98 0.19 11.44
C THR A 29 -11.70 -1.28 11.74
N HIS A 30 -10.97 -1.60 12.82
CA HIS A 30 -10.56 -2.97 13.15
C HIS A 30 -9.85 -3.66 11.94
N LEU A 31 -9.24 -2.85 11.07
CA LEU A 31 -8.53 -3.32 9.88
C LEU A 31 -7.42 -4.32 10.21
N PRO A 32 -6.65 -4.19 11.33
CA PRO A 32 -5.65 -5.19 11.68
C PRO A 32 -6.24 -6.60 11.85
N GLU A 33 -7.42 -6.71 12.46
CA GLU A 33 -8.13 -7.98 12.64
C GLU A 33 -8.67 -8.50 11.31
N GLN A 34 -9.23 -7.62 10.47
CA GLN A 34 -9.69 -8.00 9.12
C GLN A 34 -8.55 -8.49 8.23
N ILE A 35 -7.37 -7.87 8.31
CA ILE A 35 -6.17 -8.30 7.57
C ILE A 35 -5.68 -9.64 8.11
N LYS A 36 -5.74 -9.88 9.42
CA LYS A 36 -5.32 -11.16 10.02
C LYS A 36 -6.20 -12.35 9.60
N ASP A 37 -7.50 -12.09 9.43
CA ASP A 37 -8.48 -13.13 9.06
C ASP A 37 -8.62 -13.32 7.54
N VAL A 38 -8.12 -12.37 6.74
CA VAL A 38 -8.04 -12.54 5.28
C VAL A 38 -6.90 -13.51 4.97
N ASP A 39 -7.27 -14.74 4.60
CA ASP A 39 -6.33 -15.72 4.08
C ASP A 39 -5.88 -15.31 2.66
N PHE A 40 -4.85 -14.46 2.60
CA PHE A 40 -4.27 -13.93 1.37
C PHE A 40 -3.81 -15.03 0.40
N SER A 41 -3.50 -16.22 0.92
CA SER A 41 -3.11 -17.39 0.12
C SER A 41 -4.33 -18.11 -0.47
N ALA A 42 -5.45 -18.13 0.27
CA ALA A 42 -6.70 -18.75 -0.19
C ALA A 42 -7.29 -18.05 -1.42
N LEU A 43 -7.01 -16.75 -1.63
CA LEU A 43 -7.47 -16.01 -2.81
C LEU A 43 -6.95 -16.64 -4.12
N PHE A 44 -5.69 -17.07 -4.15
CA PHE A 44 -5.09 -17.75 -5.31
C PHE A 44 -5.39 -19.25 -5.36
N THR A 45 -6.05 -19.79 -4.36
CA THR A 45 -6.56 -21.17 -4.37
C THR A 45 -8.03 -21.20 -4.79
N ASN A 46 -8.72 -20.05 -4.78
CA ASN A 46 -10.10 -19.90 -5.20
C ASN A 46 -10.22 -19.84 -6.74
N PRO A 47 -10.86 -20.83 -7.39
CA PRO A 47 -11.00 -20.86 -8.85
C PRO A 47 -11.76 -19.65 -9.41
N TRP A 48 -12.70 -19.10 -8.64
CA TRP A 48 -13.49 -17.93 -9.05
C TRP A 48 -12.66 -16.65 -9.16
N PHE A 49 -11.54 -16.56 -8.44
CA PHE A 49 -10.58 -15.47 -8.60
C PHE A 49 -9.50 -15.82 -9.63
N LEU A 50 -8.96 -17.04 -9.54
CA LEU A 50 -7.80 -17.46 -10.33
C LEU A 50 -8.09 -17.51 -11.84
N VAL A 51 -9.26 -18.01 -12.25
CA VAL A 51 -9.65 -18.09 -13.66
C VAL A 51 -9.73 -16.71 -14.33
N PRO A 52 -10.51 -15.73 -13.81
CA PRO A 52 -10.55 -14.39 -14.40
C PRO A 52 -9.20 -13.66 -14.29
N PHE A 53 -8.43 -13.87 -13.21
CA PHE A 53 -7.10 -13.28 -13.07
C PHE A 53 -6.15 -13.78 -14.16
N ILE A 54 -6.06 -15.10 -14.38
CA ILE A 54 -5.23 -15.67 -15.46
C ILE A 54 -5.72 -15.19 -16.83
N GLY A 55 -7.03 -15.13 -17.05
CA GLY A 55 -7.60 -14.58 -18.28
C GLY A 55 -7.17 -13.12 -18.53
N PHE A 56 -7.19 -12.29 -17.49
CA PHE A 56 -6.73 -10.91 -17.55
C PHE A 56 -5.23 -10.80 -17.85
N ILE A 57 -4.37 -11.57 -17.16
CA ILE A 57 -2.93 -11.61 -17.42
C ILE A 57 -2.65 -12.06 -18.86
N GLY A 58 -3.30 -13.14 -19.30
CA GLY A 58 -3.17 -13.67 -20.66
C GLY A 58 -3.59 -12.65 -21.72
N TYR A 59 -4.67 -11.91 -21.47
CA TYR A 59 -5.11 -10.83 -22.36
C TYR A 59 -4.10 -9.68 -22.44
N GLN A 60 -3.50 -9.27 -21.32
CA GLN A 60 -2.47 -8.24 -21.30
C GLN A 60 -1.20 -8.70 -22.04
N ILE A 61 -0.82 -9.97 -21.92
CA ILE A 61 0.29 -10.58 -22.68
C ILE A 61 -0.02 -10.58 -24.18
N TYR A 62 -1.23 -11.01 -24.56
CA TYR A 62 -1.67 -11.00 -25.97
C TYR A 62 -1.57 -9.61 -26.60
N LYS A 63 -1.95 -8.56 -25.84
CA LYS A 63 -1.83 -7.16 -26.27
C LYS A 63 -0.43 -6.57 -26.18
N GLN A 64 0.56 -7.33 -25.71
CA GLN A 64 1.92 -6.84 -25.43
C GLN A 64 1.93 -5.62 -24.50
N ALA A 65 0.98 -5.56 -23.56
CA ALA A 65 0.84 -4.48 -22.59
C ALA A 65 1.83 -4.65 -21.42
N PHE A 66 3.14 -4.71 -21.74
CA PHE A 66 4.21 -4.97 -20.77
C PHE A 66 4.27 -3.95 -19.65
N ARG A 67 3.89 -2.70 -19.92
CA ARG A 67 3.75 -1.66 -18.89
C ARG A 67 2.79 -2.08 -17.80
N ASP A 68 1.60 -2.52 -18.19
CA ASP A 68 0.55 -2.88 -17.26
C ASP A 68 0.90 -4.19 -16.54
N LEU A 69 1.53 -5.16 -17.23
CA LEU A 69 2.07 -6.38 -16.61
C LEU A 69 3.12 -6.07 -15.54
N PHE A 70 4.00 -5.10 -15.78
CA PHE A 70 4.99 -4.66 -14.79
C PHE A 70 4.31 -4.06 -13.55
N VAL A 71 3.30 -3.22 -13.75
CA VAL A 71 2.52 -2.64 -12.64
C VAL A 71 1.81 -3.73 -11.85
N ILE A 72 1.21 -4.71 -12.52
CA ILE A 72 0.57 -5.85 -11.86
C ILE A 72 1.59 -6.66 -11.06
N ALA A 73 2.77 -6.94 -11.61
CA ALA A 73 3.83 -7.63 -10.89
C ALA A 73 4.29 -6.86 -9.63
N LEU A 74 4.34 -5.54 -9.71
CA LEU A 74 4.68 -4.67 -8.58
C LEU A 74 3.60 -4.72 -7.49
N LEU A 75 2.32 -4.65 -7.87
CA LEU A 75 1.19 -4.80 -6.95
C LEU A 75 1.17 -6.19 -6.29
N MET A 76 1.50 -7.24 -7.04
CA MET A 76 1.67 -8.60 -6.50
C MET A 76 2.82 -8.67 -5.49
N GLY A 77 3.90 -7.91 -5.71
CA GLY A 77 4.99 -7.77 -4.73
C GLY A 77 4.54 -7.10 -3.44
N VAL A 78 3.76 -6.00 -3.54
CA VAL A 78 3.18 -5.33 -2.37
C VAL A 78 2.23 -6.27 -1.62
N TRP A 79 1.40 -7.01 -2.35
CA TRP A 79 0.51 -8.02 -1.81
C TRP A 79 1.25 -9.15 -1.08
N TYR A 80 2.35 -9.63 -1.64
CA TYR A 80 3.17 -10.65 -0.98
C TYR A 80 3.75 -10.11 0.33
N VAL A 81 4.31 -8.90 0.32
CA VAL A 81 4.87 -8.26 1.52
C VAL A 81 3.79 -8.01 2.59
N SER A 82 2.56 -7.69 2.19
CA SER A 82 1.46 -7.49 3.14
C SER A 82 1.10 -8.75 3.94
N GLY A 83 1.36 -9.94 3.39
CA GLY A 83 1.12 -11.22 4.05
C GLY A 83 2.27 -11.72 4.95
N THR A 84 3.37 -10.98 5.03
CA THR A 84 4.54 -11.41 5.83
C THR A 84 4.33 -11.21 7.33
N GLU A 85 5.05 -11.99 8.15
CA GLU A 85 5.02 -11.87 9.62
C GLU A 85 5.34 -10.45 10.11
N TYR A 86 6.13 -9.68 9.35
CA TYR A 86 6.45 -8.28 9.66
C TYR A 86 5.18 -7.43 9.86
N MET A 87 4.18 -7.61 9.00
CA MET A 87 2.92 -6.85 9.04
C MET A 87 2.08 -7.21 10.26
N GLN A 88 2.16 -8.46 10.71
CA GLN A 88 1.49 -8.92 11.93
C GLN A 88 2.09 -8.27 13.19
N THR A 89 3.35 -7.78 13.10
CA THR A 89 4.02 -7.11 14.23
C THR A 89 3.83 -5.59 14.27
N LEU A 90 3.06 -5.03 13.33
CA LEU A 90 2.74 -3.59 13.28
C LEU A 90 1.81 -3.16 14.41
N VAL A 91 1.02 -4.10 14.92
CA VAL A 91 0.10 -3.91 16.05
C VAL A 91 0.52 -4.88 17.14
N VAL A 92 0.87 -4.36 18.33
CA VAL A 92 1.20 -5.17 19.49
C VAL A 92 0.30 -4.72 20.64
N GLY A 93 -0.66 -5.56 21.02
CA GLY A 93 -1.77 -5.14 21.90
C GLY A 93 -2.71 -4.19 21.16
N ASP A 94 -3.06 -3.07 21.78
CA ASP A 94 -3.90 -2.00 21.19
C ASP A 94 -3.08 -0.83 20.61
N GLU A 95 -1.75 -0.92 20.65
CA GLU A 95 -0.86 0.16 20.24
C GLU A 95 -0.23 -0.11 18.86
N LEU A 96 -0.37 0.90 18.00
CA LEU A 96 0.22 0.92 16.68
C LEU A 96 1.69 1.34 16.79
N GLN A 97 2.62 0.47 16.39
CA GLN A 97 4.03 0.79 16.50
C GLN A 97 4.45 1.75 15.38
N VAL A 98 4.42 3.06 15.66
CA VAL A 98 4.77 4.13 14.71
C VAL A 98 6.12 3.86 14.03
N ASN A 99 7.12 3.35 14.75
CA ASN A 99 8.44 3.01 14.22
C ASN A 99 8.43 1.94 13.13
N LYS A 100 7.42 1.06 13.10
CA LYS A 100 7.28 0.00 12.09
C LYS A 100 6.29 0.37 10.98
N VAL A 101 5.34 1.25 11.27
CA VAL A 101 4.43 1.80 10.26
C VAL A 101 5.17 2.78 9.34
N LEU A 102 6.15 3.53 9.85
CA LEU A 102 6.88 4.51 9.07
C LEU A 102 7.61 3.91 7.85
N PRO A 103 8.42 2.83 7.98
CA PRO A 103 9.03 2.17 6.82
C PRO A 103 8.01 1.64 5.80
N LEU A 104 6.86 1.13 6.26
CA LEU A 104 5.78 0.68 5.38
C LEU A 104 5.20 1.83 4.55
N LEU A 105 4.94 2.97 5.18
CA LEU A 105 4.44 4.16 4.48
C LEU A 105 5.45 4.69 3.46
N PHE A 106 6.74 4.71 3.80
CA PHE A 106 7.79 5.06 2.84
C PHE A 106 7.86 4.06 1.68
N GLY A 107 7.80 2.76 1.97
CA GLY A 107 7.75 1.72 0.94
C GLY A 107 6.55 1.88 0.01
N GLY A 108 5.36 2.12 0.58
CA GLY A 108 4.14 2.39 -0.18
C GLY A 108 4.24 3.66 -1.04
N ALA A 109 4.81 4.74 -0.50
CA ALA A 109 5.03 5.97 -1.25
C ALA A 109 6.00 5.77 -2.44
N VAL A 110 7.06 4.99 -2.25
CA VAL A 110 8.00 4.62 -3.33
C VAL A 110 7.29 3.83 -4.43
N VAL A 111 6.49 2.84 -4.04
CA VAL A 111 5.67 2.05 -4.98
C VAL A 111 4.75 2.95 -5.81
N VAL A 112 4.02 3.86 -5.15
CA VAL A 112 3.14 4.82 -5.83
C VAL A 112 3.93 5.72 -6.77
N GLY A 113 5.11 6.22 -6.33
CA GLY A 113 6.00 7.02 -7.17
C GLY A 113 6.46 6.28 -8.43
N ILE A 114 6.81 4.99 -8.31
CA ILE A 114 7.18 4.14 -9.44
C ILE A 114 6.00 3.97 -10.41
N ILE A 115 4.79 3.71 -9.90
CA ILE A 115 3.60 3.58 -10.74
C ILE A 115 3.33 4.88 -11.51
N ILE A 116 3.37 6.03 -10.82
CA ILE A 116 3.19 7.35 -11.44
C ILE A 116 4.25 7.57 -12.53
N TYR A 117 5.52 7.27 -12.25
CA TYR A 117 6.59 7.39 -13.23
C TYR A 117 6.33 6.52 -14.47
N VAL A 118 5.92 5.27 -14.29
CA VAL A 118 5.65 4.33 -15.38
C VAL A 118 4.48 4.79 -16.27
N TYR A 119 3.46 5.43 -15.69
CA TYR A 119 2.29 5.92 -16.45
C TYR A 119 2.46 7.31 -17.06
N PHE A 120 3.10 8.24 -16.34
CA PHE A 120 3.17 9.65 -16.72
C PHE A 120 4.59 10.14 -17.02
N GLY A 121 5.60 9.59 -16.33
CA GLY A 121 7.00 10.00 -16.48
C GLY A 121 7.71 9.34 -17.66
N ARG A 122 7.25 8.15 -18.06
CA ARG A 122 7.62 7.51 -19.31
C ARG A 122 6.65 7.94 -20.42
N SER A 123 6.55 9.24 -20.65
CA SER A 123 6.04 9.75 -21.93
C SER A 123 6.98 9.26 -23.02
N ASP A 124 6.45 8.64 -24.07
CA ASP A 124 7.18 8.52 -25.34
C ASP A 124 7.64 9.92 -25.82
#